data_AF-A0AAD4THF7-F1
#
_entry.id   AF-A0AAD4THF7-F1
#
_cell.length_a   1.000
_cell.length_b   1.000
_cell.length_c   1.000
_cell.angle_alpha   90.00
_cell.angle_beta   90.00
_cell.angle_gamma   90.00
#
_symmetry.space_group_name_H-M   'P 1'
#
loop_
_entity.id
_entity.type
_entity.pdbx_description
1 polymer ?
#
loop_
_entity_poly.entity_id
_entity_poly.type
_entity_poly.pdbx_seq_one_letter_code
_entity_poly.pdbx_strand_id
1 'polypeptide(L)'
;MGFAGCCCSSLSSSSSSLARNSLAFFTKSQYLFLTSRTITFTRTNSIITNLHHDRLLHYPSSLHHRDCTSFYKKSSHLSTVAISAKVRDESSSNKTDVVLSKKMQKKLRFEAPENKFKFNLEMCSRHGDLIESLRLYDDAKIQGIKITQHHYNMLLYLCSSGVDVKGEGDTSEENVSKLGLERGFEIYKQMNIDKIEPNEATFTSVARLAAKMEDPEMAFDLIKKMMSYEIVPKLRSYGPALYGFCKKGEADRAYEVDAHMVDSGVIAEESELAALLQVSSNVGRGEKVYELLHRLRSSVRQVVESTAEIVEEWFKSDKSIYVGKENWDVREVKNGVVKGGGGWHGIGWLGKGKWNVVRTEMNEDGVCRTCGEKLVCIDIDPLETKNFATSLSNLAGKREVKAEFNKFQEWLRLNGPFDAVIDGANIGLLKARDLNFAQLNRVANRIREMSPSKKLPLIILHSRRVYGGPAEKQINKKLIEGWKKSGALYATPVGSNDDWYWLYAAVSCNSLLVTNDEMRDHLFQLLGTNFFPRWKDKHQVRLSVSSEKGLTFHMPPPYSIVIQESEGGSWHVPTVTGDDIENPRQWVCATRASASVAPPSTKGSTPSTKGSNISLAEKTLRKLKLSDSRS
;
A
#
# COMPACT_ATOMS: atom_id res chain seq x y z
N MET A 1 18.99 72.37 -9.15
CA MET A 1 19.29 70.96 -9.50
C MET A 1 18.25 70.12 -8.76
N GLY A 2 16.99 69.97 -9.23
CA GLY A 2 16.52 69.29 -10.44
C GLY A 2 16.37 67.79 -10.10
N PHE A 3 15.22 67.11 -10.08
CA PHE A 3 13.82 67.27 -10.52
C PHE A 3 12.92 66.51 -9.49
N ALA A 4 11.83 67.06 -8.92
CA ALA A 4 10.41 66.98 -9.34
C ALA A 4 9.87 65.54 -9.60
N GLY A 5 8.74 65.04 -9.10
CA GLY A 5 7.60 65.55 -8.30
C GLY A 5 6.84 64.35 -7.66
N CYS A 6 6.26 64.47 -6.47
CA CYS A 6 4.87 64.89 -6.18
C CYS A 6 3.76 64.02 -6.84
N CYS A 7 3.05 63.17 -6.07
CA CYS A 7 1.63 63.38 -5.73
C CYS A 7 0.97 62.17 -5.03
N CYS A 8 0.17 62.52 -4.01
CA CYS A 8 -0.86 61.79 -3.27
C CYS A 8 -1.77 60.84 -4.09
N SER A 9 -2.30 59.79 -3.44
CA SER A 9 -3.72 59.74 -2.98
C SER A 9 -4.21 58.30 -2.75
N SER A 10 -4.88 58.10 -1.63
CA SER A 10 -5.71 56.95 -1.23
C SER A 10 -7.12 56.98 -1.86
N LEU A 11 -7.83 55.82 -1.77
CA LEU A 11 -9.25 55.52 -2.10
C LEU A 11 -9.48 55.04 -3.55
N SER A 12 -10.27 54.01 -3.89
CA SER A 12 -11.19 53.13 -3.14
C SER A 12 -11.73 52.02 -4.07
N SER A 13 -12.11 50.88 -3.47
CA SER A 13 -13.29 50.03 -3.78
C SER A 13 -13.40 49.19 -5.08
N SER A 14 -14.08 48.03 -4.88
CA SER A 14 -14.70 47.08 -5.84
C SER A 14 -13.74 46.06 -6.50
N SER A 15 -14.04 44.77 -6.61
CA SER A 15 -15.25 43.98 -6.33
C SER A 15 -14.89 42.50 -6.30
N SER A 16 -15.54 41.79 -5.38
CA SER A 16 -15.73 40.34 -5.37
C SER A 16 -16.45 39.83 -6.63
N SER A 17 -15.93 38.77 -7.25
CA SER A 17 -16.74 37.83 -8.05
C SER A 17 -16.22 36.40 -7.84
N LEU A 18 -16.86 35.62 -6.98
CA LEU A 18 -17.86 34.60 -7.38
C LEU A 18 -17.29 33.58 -8.37
N ALA A 19 -16.45 32.66 -7.89
CA ALA A 19 -16.30 31.35 -8.51
C ALA A 19 -17.60 30.57 -8.23
N ARG A 20 -18.47 30.52 -9.25
CA ARG A 20 -19.70 29.73 -9.24
C ARG A 20 -19.34 28.24 -9.17
N ASN A 21 -19.57 27.65 -8.00
CA ASN A 21 -19.85 26.23 -7.89
C ASN A 21 -21.20 25.96 -8.56
N SER A 22 -21.19 25.26 -9.70
CA SER A 22 -22.38 24.65 -10.26
C SER A 22 -22.41 23.17 -9.92
N LEU A 23 -23.24 22.82 -8.94
CA LEU A 23 -23.81 21.49 -8.76
C LEU A 23 -24.55 21.04 -10.02
N ALA A 24 -24.41 19.76 -10.38
CA ALA A 24 -25.35 18.90 -11.13
C ALA A 24 -24.55 17.70 -11.71
N PHE A 25 -24.87 16.42 -11.60
CA PHE A 25 -25.96 15.63 -11.04
C PHE A 25 -25.36 14.21 -10.90
N PHE A 26 -25.16 13.69 -9.68
CA PHE A 26 -24.84 12.27 -9.49
C PHE A 26 -26.15 11.47 -9.52
N THR A 27 -26.46 10.83 -10.63
CA THR A 27 -27.45 9.75 -10.63
C THR A 27 -26.78 8.46 -10.18
N LYS A 28 -27.14 8.05 -8.95
CA LYS A 28 -27.01 6.68 -8.45
C LYS A 28 -27.54 5.67 -9.48
N SER A 29 -26.82 4.57 -9.68
CA SER A 29 -27.46 3.26 -9.82
C SER A 29 -26.61 2.20 -9.13
N GLN A 30 -27.26 1.54 -8.18
CA GLN A 30 -26.79 0.38 -7.42
C GLN A 30 -26.67 -0.83 -8.35
N TYR A 31 -25.67 -1.68 -8.12
CA TYR A 31 -25.84 -3.13 -8.29
C TYR A 31 -25.29 -3.84 -7.06
N LEU A 32 -26.24 -4.37 -6.28
CA LEU A 32 -26.06 -5.42 -5.29
C LEU A 32 -25.69 -6.72 -6.01
N PHE A 33 -24.74 -7.47 -5.46
CA PHE A 33 -24.82 -8.93 -5.40
C PHE A 33 -24.57 -9.37 -3.96
N LEU A 34 -25.67 -9.69 -3.28
CA LEU A 34 -25.73 -10.55 -2.10
C LEU A 34 -25.87 -11.99 -2.59
N THR A 35 -24.97 -12.88 -2.19
CA THR A 35 -25.32 -14.27 -1.92
C THR A 35 -24.61 -14.72 -0.65
N SER A 36 -25.31 -14.65 0.47
CA SER A 36 -25.03 -15.46 1.65
C SER A 36 -25.34 -16.92 1.32
N ARG A 37 -24.39 -17.83 1.57
CA ARG A 37 -24.70 -19.21 1.94
C ARG A 37 -24.11 -19.48 3.32
N THR A 38 -25.01 -19.47 4.28
CA THR A 38 -24.83 -19.98 5.64
C THR A 38 -24.68 -21.50 5.55
N ILE A 39 -23.52 -22.05 5.95
CA ILE A 39 -23.37 -23.48 6.23
C ILE A 39 -23.19 -23.61 7.75
N THR A 40 -24.22 -24.16 8.39
CA THR A 40 -24.22 -24.66 9.75
C THR A 40 -23.31 -25.90 9.85
N PHE A 41 -22.28 -25.84 10.69
CA PHE A 41 -21.49 -27.02 11.07
C PHE A 41 -21.86 -27.42 12.51
N THR A 42 -22.66 -28.47 12.64
CA THR A 42 -22.84 -29.21 13.89
C THR A 42 -21.70 -30.19 14.07
N ARG A 43 -21.17 -30.24 15.29
CA ARG A 43 -20.01 -31.02 15.73
C ARG A 43 -20.48 -32.39 16.21
N THR A 44 -19.89 -33.47 15.71
CA THR A 44 -19.86 -34.78 16.38
C THR A 44 -18.46 -35.40 16.25
N ASN A 45 -17.91 -35.82 17.39
CA ASN A 45 -16.72 -36.67 17.57
C ASN A 45 -16.89 -37.99 16.75
N SER A 46 -15.90 -38.81 16.36
CA SER A 46 -14.70 -39.28 17.05
C SER A 46 -13.89 -40.21 16.09
N ILE A 47 -12.55 -40.14 16.14
CA ILE A 47 -11.60 -41.26 16.35
C ILE A 47 -11.40 -42.37 15.25
N ILE A 48 -10.10 -42.62 14.95
CA ILE A 48 -9.39 -43.87 14.53
C ILE A 48 -9.00 -44.11 13.03
N THR A 49 -7.65 -44.09 12.85
CA THR A 49 -6.70 -44.92 12.05
C THR A 49 -6.57 -44.91 10.51
N ASN A 50 -5.33 -44.57 10.08
CA ASN A 50 -4.39 -45.32 9.21
C ASN A 50 -4.92 -46.24 8.10
N LEU A 51 -4.47 -46.01 6.84
CA LEU A 51 -3.49 -46.82 6.08
C LEU A 51 -3.56 -46.59 4.55
N HIS A 52 -2.36 -46.66 3.95
CA HIS A 52 -1.97 -46.93 2.55
C HIS A 52 -2.97 -47.66 1.63
N HIS A 53 -3.07 -47.28 0.34
CA HIS A 53 -2.36 -47.95 -0.78
C HIS A 53 -2.76 -47.43 -2.18
N ASP A 54 -1.80 -47.55 -3.10
CA ASP A 54 -1.84 -47.44 -4.56
C ASP A 54 -2.91 -48.28 -5.27
N ARG A 55 -3.31 -47.79 -6.46
CA ARG A 55 -3.27 -48.44 -7.80
C ARG A 55 -4.41 -47.90 -8.68
N LEU A 56 -4.11 -47.20 -9.77
CA LEU A 56 -3.78 -47.71 -11.11
C LEU A 56 -4.96 -48.40 -11.83
N LEU A 57 -5.38 -47.76 -12.94
CA LEU A 57 -5.68 -48.30 -14.29
C LEU A 57 -7.07 -48.01 -14.90
N HIS A 58 -6.97 -47.41 -16.10
CA HIS A 58 -7.67 -47.73 -17.35
C HIS A 58 -9.10 -47.25 -17.64
N TYR A 59 -9.15 -46.35 -18.63
CA TYR A 59 -10.18 -46.18 -19.66
C TYR A 59 -10.53 -47.49 -20.38
N PRO A 60 -11.77 -47.64 -20.89
CA PRO A 60 -12.04 -47.42 -22.33
C PRO A 60 -13.38 -46.68 -22.60
N SER A 61 -13.45 -45.67 -23.48
CA SER A 61 -13.95 -45.74 -24.88
C SER A 61 -15.09 -46.76 -25.09
N SER A 62 -16.32 -46.43 -25.55
CA SER A 62 -16.69 -45.64 -26.72
C SER A 62 -18.23 -45.64 -26.93
N LEU A 63 -18.72 -44.71 -27.78
CA LEU A 63 -19.89 -44.81 -28.68
C LEU A 63 -21.32 -44.94 -28.09
N HIS A 64 -22.14 -43.89 -28.25
CA HIS A 64 -23.20 -43.89 -29.26
C HIS A 64 -23.90 -42.53 -29.46
N HIS A 65 -23.97 -42.14 -30.74
CA HIS A 65 -25.01 -41.33 -31.37
C HIS A 65 -26.43 -41.66 -30.87
N ARG A 66 -27.28 -40.64 -30.66
CA ARG A 66 -28.60 -40.59 -31.30
C ARG A 66 -29.26 -39.21 -31.23
N ASP A 67 -29.73 -38.82 -32.41
CA ASP A 67 -30.62 -37.73 -32.75
C ASP A 67 -31.89 -37.65 -31.89
N CYS A 68 -32.46 -36.44 -31.78
CA CYS A 68 -33.83 -36.25 -32.29
C CYS A 68 -34.17 -34.76 -32.51
N THR A 69 -34.47 -34.50 -33.77
CA THR A 69 -35.04 -33.32 -34.40
C THR A 69 -36.49 -33.03 -34.00
N SER A 70 -36.85 -31.74 -34.08
CA SER A 70 -38.09 -31.15 -34.63
C SER A 70 -39.49 -31.58 -34.17
N PHE A 71 -40.38 -30.59 -33.99
CA PHE A 71 -41.33 -30.08 -35.02
C PHE A 71 -42.40 -29.23 -34.30
N TYR A 72 -42.55 -27.92 -34.55
CA TYR A 72 -43.25 -27.25 -35.65
C TYR A 72 -44.75 -27.57 -35.82
N LYS A 73 -45.58 -26.52 -35.94
CA LYS A 73 -46.43 -26.12 -37.10
C LYS A 73 -47.43 -25.02 -36.67
N LYS A 74 -47.91 -24.08 -37.51
CA LYS A 74 -48.07 -23.88 -38.98
C LYS A 74 -48.40 -22.37 -39.20
N SER A 75 -47.82 -21.63 -40.16
CA SER A 75 -48.15 -21.49 -41.61
C SER A 75 -49.13 -20.37 -42.00
N SER A 76 -48.68 -19.49 -42.91
CA SER A 76 -49.32 -18.91 -44.14
C SER A 76 -48.87 -17.43 -44.33
N HIS A 77 -48.63 -16.83 -45.49
CA HIS A 77 -48.41 -17.20 -46.91
C HIS A 77 -47.63 -16.03 -47.57
N LEU A 78 -47.02 -16.27 -48.74
CA LEU A 78 -46.19 -15.37 -49.56
C LEU A 78 -46.84 -14.05 -50.01
N SER A 79 -46.03 -13.01 -50.24
CA SER A 79 -45.97 -12.32 -51.55
C SER A 79 -44.73 -11.45 -51.70
N THR A 80 -44.03 -11.67 -52.82
CA THR A 80 -42.93 -10.88 -53.37
C THR A 80 -43.52 -9.81 -54.29
N VAL A 81 -43.15 -8.53 -54.13
CA VAL A 81 -43.23 -7.53 -55.22
C VAL A 81 -42.02 -6.61 -55.14
N ALA A 82 -41.19 -6.66 -56.18
CA ALA A 82 -40.16 -5.69 -56.49
C ALA A 82 -40.78 -4.52 -57.27
N ILE A 83 -40.42 -3.27 -57.00
CA ILE A 83 -40.51 -2.18 -57.97
C ILE A 83 -39.31 -1.25 -57.83
N SER A 84 -38.52 -1.19 -58.91
CA SER A 84 -37.59 -0.13 -59.27
C SER A 84 -38.37 1.13 -59.65
N ALA A 85 -37.93 2.32 -59.24
CA ALA A 85 -38.47 3.58 -59.76
C ALA A 85 -37.34 4.58 -60.05
N LYS A 86 -37.21 4.87 -61.35
CA LYS A 86 -36.44 5.97 -61.96
C LYS A 86 -37.04 7.33 -61.58
N VAL A 87 -36.13 8.31 -61.59
CA VAL A 87 -36.36 9.76 -61.63
C VAL A 87 -37.31 10.18 -62.77
N ARG A 88 -38.29 11.05 -62.47
CA ARG A 88 -38.59 12.32 -63.16
C ARG A 88 -39.66 13.14 -62.43
N ASP A 89 -39.44 14.45 -62.45
CA ASP A 89 -40.19 15.55 -61.83
C ASP A 89 -41.69 15.58 -62.14
N GLU A 90 -42.52 16.04 -61.18
CA GLU A 90 -43.14 17.38 -61.22
C GLU A 90 -44.02 17.64 -59.97
N SER A 91 -43.76 18.80 -59.36
CA SER A 91 -44.62 19.65 -58.51
C SER A 91 -45.81 19.04 -57.73
N SER A 92 -45.70 19.02 -56.40
CA SER A 92 -46.48 19.91 -55.53
C SER A 92 -46.09 19.73 -54.07
N SER A 93 -45.88 20.85 -53.40
CA SER A 93 -45.60 20.98 -51.98
C SER A 93 -46.72 20.38 -51.12
N ASN A 94 -46.39 19.48 -50.21
CA ASN A 94 -47.01 19.41 -48.88
C ASN A 94 -46.09 18.65 -47.92
N LYS A 95 -45.48 19.39 -46.99
CA LYS A 95 -44.78 18.83 -45.82
C LYS A 95 -45.80 18.21 -44.88
N THR A 96 -45.84 16.88 -44.80
CA THR A 96 -46.48 16.17 -43.69
C THR A 96 -45.39 15.69 -42.74
N ASP A 97 -45.21 16.42 -41.64
CA ASP A 97 -44.36 16.00 -40.52
C ASP A 97 -45.00 14.77 -39.85
N VAL A 98 -44.51 13.58 -40.19
CA VAL A 98 -44.90 12.33 -39.53
C VAL A 98 -44.28 12.30 -38.13
N VAL A 99 -45.10 12.57 -37.10
CA VAL A 99 -44.69 12.45 -35.69
C VAL A 99 -44.57 10.97 -35.32
N LEU A 100 -43.36 10.42 -35.44
CA LEU A 100 -43.02 9.04 -35.06
C LEU A 100 -43.29 8.77 -33.57
N SER A 101 -43.86 7.61 -33.23
CA SER A 101 -44.08 7.21 -31.83
C SER A 101 -42.76 7.09 -31.05
N LYS A 102 -42.75 7.47 -29.77
CA LYS A 102 -41.55 7.42 -28.91
C LYS A 102 -40.86 6.04 -28.90
N LYS A 103 -41.64 4.95 -29.05
CA LYS A 103 -41.13 3.57 -29.12
C LYS A 103 -40.41 3.29 -30.44
N MET A 104 -40.95 3.77 -31.56
CA MET A 104 -40.35 3.63 -32.89
C MET A 104 -39.11 4.50 -33.04
N GLN A 105 -39.13 5.73 -32.51
CA GLN A 105 -37.96 6.59 -32.44
C GLN A 105 -36.83 5.97 -31.59
N LYS A 106 -37.16 5.26 -30.49
CA LYS A 106 -36.16 4.57 -29.66
C LYS A 106 -35.54 3.38 -30.40
N LYS A 107 -36.34 2.63 -31.17
CA LYS A 107 -35.86 1.51 -31.99
C LYS A 107 -34.95 1.98 -33.13
N LEU A 108 -35.37 3.01 -33.88
CA LEU A 108 -34.56 3.62 -34.94
C LEU A 108 -33.27 4.23 -34.41
N ARG A 109 -33.29 4.84 -33.21
CA ARG A 109 -32.06 5.30 -32.55
C ARG A 109 -31.13 4.14 -32.22
N PHE A 110 -31.64 3.01 -31.71
CA PHE A 110 -30.81 1.85 -31.41
C PHE A 110 -30.26 1.17 -32.67
N GLU A 111 -31.03 1.15 -33.76
CA GLU A 111 -30.61 0.59 -35.06
C GLU A 111 -29.60 1.48 -35.80
N ALA A 112 -29.34 2.70 -35.33
CA ALA A 112 -28.28 3.54 -35.87
C ALA A 112 -26.92 2.83 -35.79
N PRO A 113 -26.10 2.84 -36.86
CA PRO A 113 -24.83 2.11 -36.92
C PRO A 113 -23.89 2.42 -35.74
N GLU A 114 -23.85 3.67 -35.29
CA GLU A 114 -23.05 4.12 -34.15
C GLU A 114 -23.47 3.47 -32.82
N ASN A 115 -24.78 3.38 -32.57
CA ASN A 115 -25.33 2.82 -31.33
C ASN A 115 -25.20 1.29 -31.32
N LYS A 116 -25.36 0.65 -32.49
CA LYS A 116 -25.13 -0.79 -32.66
C LYS A 116 -23.67 -1.15 -32.46
N PHE A 117 -22.74 -0.37 -33.04
CA PHE A 117 -21.30 -0.53 -32.82
C PHE A 117 -20.94 -0.41 -31.35
N LYS A 118 -21.40 0.66 -30.68
CA LYS A 118 -21.16 0.86 -29.24
C LYS A 118 -21.67 -0.31 -28.40
N PHE A 119 -22.93 -0.73 -28.62
CA PHE A 119 -23.52 -1.83 -27.87
C PHE A 119 -22.75 -3.15 -28.08
N ASN A 120 -22.39 -3.47 -29.32
CA ASN A 120 -21.64 -4.69 -29.63
C ASN A 120 -20.24 -4.66 -29.01
N LEU A 121 -19.54 -3.52 -29.08
CA LEU A 121 -18.22 -3.36 -28.48
C LEU A 121 -18.27 -3.46 -26.95
N GLU A 122 -19.32 -2.92 -26.30
CA GLU A 122 -19.56 -3.13 -24.86
C GLU A 122 -19.82 -4.61 -24.53
N MET A 123 -20.52 -5.35 -25.40
CA MET A 123 -20.70 -6.80 -25.22
C MET A 123 -19.38 -7.55 -25.37
N CYS A 124 -18.56 -7.24 -26.37
CA CYS A 124 -17.22 -7.82 -26.53
C CYS A 124 -16.35 -7.53 -25.29
N SER A 125 -16.40 -6.30 -24.77
CA SER A 125 -15.67 -5.93 -23.55
C SER A 125 -16.11 -6.73 -22.31
N ARG A 126 -17.39 -7.11 -22.20
CA ARG A 126 -17.90 -7.90 -21.08
C ARG A 126 -17.54 -9.38 -21.16
N HIS A 127 -17.49 -9.93 -22.37
CA HIS A 127 -17.22 -11.35 -22.61
C HIS A 127 -15.73 -11.63 -22.91
N GLY A 128 -14.90 -10.60 -23.06
CA GLY A 128 -13.48 -10.74 -23.38
C GLY A 128 -13.22 -11.16 -24.83
N ASP A 129 -14.16 -10.88 -25.74
CA ASP A 129 -14.05 -11.30 -27.15
C ASP A 129 -13.20 -10.31 -27.95
N LEU A 130 -11.88 -10.58 -28.00
CA LEU A 130 -10.92 -9.77 -28.72
C LEU A 130 -11.14 -9.81 -30.24
N ILE A 131 -11.35 -11.01 -30.81
CA ILE A 131 -11.42 -11.20 -32.26
C ILE A 131 -12.63 -10.46 -32.84
N GLU A 132 -13.81 -10.61 -32.24
CA GLU A 132 -14.99 -9.89 -32.71
C GLU A 132 -14.84 -8.38 -32.48
N SER A 133 -14.17 -7.94 -31.40
CA SER A 133 -13.92 -6.51 -31.18
C SER A 133 -13.04 -5.87 -32.28
N LEU A 134 -12.03 -6.59 -32.76
CA LEU A 134 -11.16 -6.15 -33.85
C LEU A 134 -11.92 -6.13 -35.18
N ARG A 135 -12.75 -7.14 -35.44
CA ARG A 135 -13.62 -7.19 -36.61
C ARG A 135 -14.62 -6.02 -36.64
N LEU A 136 -15.24 -5.71 -35.49
CA LEU A 136 -16.13 -4.57 -35.35
C LEU A 136 -15.41 -3.24 -35.55
N TYR A 137 -14.15 -3.12 -35.12
CA TYR A 137 -13.33 -1.93 -35.37
C TYR A 137 -13.05 -1.74 -36.87
N ASP A 138 -12.67 -2.81 -37.57
CA ASP A 138 -12.42 -2.79 -39.01
C ASP A 138 -13.69 -2.43 -39.80
N ASP A 139 -14.83 -3.04 -39.45
CA ASP A 139 -16.15 -2.72 -40.01
C ASP A 139 -16.54 -1.25 -39.78
N ALA A 140 -16.28 -0.73 -38.57
CA ALA A 140 -16.59 0.66 -38.22
C ALA A 140 -15.76 1.66 -39.02
N LYS A 141 -14.47 1.34 -39.28
CA LYS A 141 -13.62 2.15 -40.16
C LYS A 141 -14.12 2.16 -41.60
N ILE A 142 -14.52 1.00 -42.14
CA ILE A 142 -15.07 0.89 -43.50
C ILE A 142 -16.39 1.66 -43.65
N GLN A 143 -17.25 1.60 -42.64
CA GLN A 143 -18.55 2.29 -42.62
C GLN A 143 -18.45 3.80 -42.33
N GLY A 144 -17.27 4.31 -42.02
CA GLY A 144 -17.07 5.72 -41.66
C GLY A 144 -17.71 6.12 -40.32
N ILE A 145 -17.87 5.17 -39.40
CA ILE A 145 -18.43 5.42 -38.06
C ILE A 145 -17.39 6.22 -37.25
N LYS A 146 -17.84 7.30 -36.59
CA LYS A 146 -16.98 8.11 -35.73
C LYS A 146 -16.57 7.34 -34.47
N ILE A 147 -15.29 7.01 -34.37
CA ILE A 147 -14.73 6.33 -33.20
C ILE A 147 -14.41 7.37 -32.13
N THR A 148 -14.88 7.14 -30.90
CA THR A 148 -14.70 8.06 -29.76
C THR A 148 -13.56 7.58 -28.86
N GLN A 149 -13.09 8.46 -27.96
CA GLN A 149 -12.12 8.10 -26.92
C GLN A 149 -12.54 6.86 -26.11
N HIS A 150 -13.84 6.73 -25.79
CA HIS A 150 -14.35 5.57 -25.04
C HIS A 150 -14.25 4.27 -25.85
N HIS A 151 -14.54 4.31 -27.16
CA HIS A 151 -14.41 3.15 -28.04
C HIS A 151 -12.94 2.70 -28.15
N TYR A 152 -12.01 3.65 -28.34
CA TYR A 152 -10.58 3.37 -28.35
C TYR A 152 -10.10 2.72 -27.04
N ASN A 153 -10.54 3.25 -25.90
CA ASN A 153 -10.17 2.68 -24.60
C ASN A 153 -10.68 1.25 -24.38
N MET A 154 -11.89 0.92 -24.84
CA MET A 154 -12.41 -0.46 -24.78
C MET A 154 -11.58 -1.41 -25.66
N LEU A 155 -11.24 -0.99 -26.88
CA LEU A 155 -10.42 -1.77 -27.80
C LEU A 155 -9.01 -2.01 -27.23
N LEU A 156 -8.35 -0.95 -26.74
CA LEU A 156 -7.02 -1.06 -26.13
C LEU A 156 -7.05 -1.92 -24.85
N TYR A 157 -8.10 -1.79 -24.05
CA TYR A 157 -8.30 -2.65 -22.89
C TYR A 157 -8.41 -4.13 -23.28
N LEU A 158 -9.24 -4.45 -24.28
CA LEU A 158 -9.39 -5.82 -24.80
C LEU A 158 -8.08 -6.37 -25.36
N CYS A 159 -7.35 -5.57 -26.15
CA CYS A 159 -6.02 -5.93 -26.64
C CYS A 159 -5.04 -6.23 -25.50
N SER A 160 -5.13 -5.47 -24.39
CA SER A 160 -4.26 -5.68 -23.22
C SER A 160 -4.70 -6.85 -22.32
N SER A 161 -6.00 -7.15 -22.26
CA SER A 161 -6.61 -8.13 -21.33
C SER A 161 -6.79 -9.52 -21.94
N GLY A 162 -6.96 -9.62 -23.27
CA GLY A 162 -7.04 -10.90 -24.00
C GLY A 162 -5.74 -11.72 -23.96
N VAL A 163 -4.70 -11.21 -23.29
CA VAL A 163 -3.38 -11.82 -23.16
C VAL A 163 -3.14 -12.38 -21.73
N ASP A 164 -4.09 -12.26 -20.79
CA ASP A 164 -3.94 -12.76 -19.40
C ASP A 164 -4.43 -14.21 -19.17
N VAL A 165 -4.88 -14.91 -20.22
CA VAL A 165 -5.22 -16.34 -20.12
C VAL A 165 -3.93 -17.15 -20.23
N LYS A 166 -3.37 -17.55 -19.08
CA LYS A 166 -2.35 -18.61 -19.03
C LYS A 166 -3.03 -19.96 -19.28
N GLY A 167 -3.30 -20.27 -20.54
CA GLY A 167 -3.64 -21.60 -21.01
C GLY A 167 -2.36 -22.36 -21.30
N GLU A 168 -2.04 -23.38 -20.50
CA GLU A 168 -1.10 -24.42 -20.93
C GLU A 168 -1.76 -25.21 -22.06
N GLY A 169 -1.42 -24.85 -23.30
CA GLY A 169 -1.64 -25.67 -24.48
C GLY A 169 -2.81 -25.27 -25.36
N ASP A 170 -2.58 -24.35 -26.31
CA ASP A 170 -2.91 -24.57 -27.72
C ASP A 170 -2.23 -23.51 -28.62
N THR A 171 -1.81 -23.89 -29.82
CA THR A 171 -1.11 -23.01 -30.79
C THR A 171 -1.99 -21.84 -31.29
N SER A 172 -3.30 -21.91 -31.04
CA SER A 172 -4.29 -20.91 -31.47
C SER A 172 -4.35 -19.71 -30.52
N GLU A 173 -4.18 -19.91 -29.21
CA GLU A 173 -4.28 -18.84 -28.20
C GLU A 173 -3.06 -17.90 -28.22
N GLU A 174 -1.86 -18.44 -28.47
CA GLU A 174 -0.64 -17.66 -28.64
C GLU A 174 -0.72 -16.71 -29.85
N ASN A 175 -1.37 -17.16 -30.93
CA ASN A 175 -1.63 -16.35 -32.12
C ASN A 175 -2.65 -15.22 -31.86
N VAL A 176 -3.69 -15.48 -31.07
CA VAL A 176 -4.68 -14.45 -30.66
C VAL A 176 -4.04 -13.40 -29.76
N SER A 177 -3.19 -13.84 -28.84
CA SER A 177 -2.43 -12.97 -27.95
C SER A 177 -1.51 -12.03 -28.73
N LYS A 178 -0.70 -12.59 -29.65
CA LYS A 178 0.19 -11.81 -30.53
C LYS A 178 -0.57 -10.82 -31.41
N LEU A 179 -1.70 -11.25 -31.99
CA LEU A 179 -2.58 -10.40 -32.78
C LEU A 179 -3.10 -9.21 -31.96
N GLY A 180 -3.51 -9.46 -30.70
CA GLY A 180 -3.95 -8.40 -29.78
C GLY A 180 -2.87 -7.36 -29.52
N LEU A 181 -1.61 -7.78 -29.37
CA LEU A 181 -0.48 -6.87 -29.17
C LEU A 181 -0.22 -6.00 -30.41
N GLU A 182 -0.12 -6.62 -31.58
CA GLU A 182 0.15 -5.92 -32.85
C GLU A 182 -0.97 -4.92 -33.19
N ARG A 183 -2.24 -5.38 -33.17
CA ARG A 183 -3.40 -4.54 -33.45
C ARG A 183 -3.59 -3.46 -32.37
N GLY A 184 -3.26 -3.74 -31.11
CA GLY A 184 -3.35 -2.77 -30.02
C GLY A 184 -2.49 -1.52 -30.29
N PHE A 185 -1.26 -1.69 -30.77
CA PHE A 185 -0.39 -0.56 -31.14
C PHE A 185 -0.85 0.16 -32.40
N GLU A 186 -1.36 -0.57 -33.38
CA GLU A 186 -1.98 0.02 -34.58
C GLU A 186 -3.16 0.92 -34.19
N ILE A 187 -4.05 0.42 -33.34
CA ILE A 187 -5.23 1.14 -32.84
C ILE A 187 -4.81 2.39 -32.05
N TYR A 188 -3.77 2.30 -31.20
CA TYR A 188 -3.24 3.45 -30.50
C TYR A 188 -2.64 4.49 -31.45
N LYS A 189 -1.88 4.06 -32.46
CA LYS A 189 -1.34 4.94 -33.50
C LYS A 189 -2.45 5.64 -34.26
N GLN A 190 -3.52 4.90 -34.59
CA GLN A 190 -4.68 5.45 -35.28
C GLN A 190 -5.45 6.45 -34.42
N MET A 191 -5.59 6.22 -33.12
CA MET A 191 -6.20 7.17 -32.18
C MET A 191 -5.48 8.53 -32.21
N ASN A 192 -4.14 8.51 -32.26
CA ASN A 192 -3.33 9.73 -32.38
C ASN A 192 -3.50 10.42 -33.75
N ILE A 193 -3.59 9.64 -34.85
CA ILE A 193 -3.86 10.17 -36.20
C ILE A 193 -5.24 10.83 -36.26
N ASP A 194 -6.24 10.21 -35.63
CA ASP A 194 -7.60 10.74 -35.51
C ASP A 194 -7.69 11.95 -34.58
N LYS A 195 -6.57 12.38 -33.98
CA LYS A 195 -6.45 13.50 -33.02
C LYS A 195 -7.38 13.35 -31.82
N ILE A 196 -7.60 12.11 -31.37
CA ILE A 196 -8.34 11.84 -30.15
C ILE A 196 -7.36 11.83 -28.98
N GLU A 197 -7.56 12.75 -28.03
CA GLU A 197 -6.69 12.89 -26.87
C GLU A 197 -6.69 11.61 -26.02
N PRO A 198 -5.51 11.02 -25.74
CA PRO A 198 -5.39 9.91 -24.78
C PRO A 198 -5.75 10.34 -23.36
N ASN A 199 -6.29 9.42 -22.55
CA ASN A 199 -6.47 9.63 -21.12
C ASN A 199 -5.69 8.60 -20.28
N GLU A 200 -5.82 8.66 -18.95
CA GLU A 200 -5.12 7.74 -18.04
C GLU A 200 -5.37 6.26 -18.38
N ALA A 201 -6.61 5.91 -18.76
CA ALA A 201 -6.96 4.53 -19.12
C ALA A 201 -6.28 4.12 -20.43
N THR A 202 -6.23 5.02 -21.42
CA THR A 202 -5.50 4.79 -22.68
C THR A 202 -4.05 4.43 -22.40
N PHE A 203 -3.33 5.27 -21.67
CA PHE A 203 -1.92 5.05 -21.37
C PHE A 203 -1.68 3.81 -20.52
N THR A 204 -2.56 3.49 -19.57
CA THR A 204 -2.46 2.27 -18.77
C THR A 204 -2.60 1.02 -19.65
N SER A 205 -3.56 1.01 -20.58
CA SER A 205 -3.74 -0.11 -21.51
C SER A 205 -2.54 -0.30 -22.43
N VAL A 206 -2.01 0.80 -23.00
CA VAL A 206 -0.84 0.72 -23.89
C VAL A 206 0.44 0.34 -23.14
N ALA A 207 0.61 0.79 -21.89
CA ALA A 207 1.73 0.37 -21.06
C ALA A 207 1.70 -1.15 -20.78
N ARG A 208 0.50 -1.73 -20.57
CA ARG A 208 0.33 -3.19 -20.46
C ARG A 208 0.68 -3.92 -21.76
N LEU A 209 0.31 -3.37 -22.91
CA LEU A 209 0.69 -3.90 -24.22
C LEU A 209 2.22 -3.89 -24.40
N ALA A 210 2.88 -2.78 -24.05
CA ALA A 210 4.33 -2.64 -24.15
C ALA A 210 5.08 -3.61 -23.23
N ALA A 211 4.57 -3.82 -22.00
CA ALA A 211 5.11 -4.82 -21.08
C ALA A 211 5.11 -6.23 -21.69
N LYS A 212 4.01 -6.60 -22.36
CA LYS A 212 3.80 -7.93 -22.95
C LYS A 212 4.62 -8.16 -24.22
N MET A 213 4.89 -7.10 -24.99
CA MET A 213 5.84 -7.13 -26.10
C MET A 213 7.31 -7.14 -25.65
N GLU A 214 7.57 -7.04 -24.35
CA GLU A 214 8.91 -6.89 -23.78
C GLU A 214 9.70 -5.73 -24.41
N ASP A 215 9.00 -4.64 -24.73
CA ASP A 215 9.58 -3.41 -25.29
C ASP A 215 9.57 -2.28 -24.23
N PRO A 216 10.62 -2.19 -23.40
CA PRO A 216 10.73 -1.16 -22.37
C PRO A 216 10.97 0.24 -22.94
N GLU A 217 11.53 0.36 -24.15
CA GLU A 217 11.80 1.64 -24.81
C GLU A 217 10.49 2.33 -25.14
N MET A 218 9.60 1.58 -25.80
CA MET A 218 8.27 2.07 -26.13
C MET A 218 7.46 2.39 -24.87
N ALA A 219 7.55 1.55 -23.83
CA ALA A 219 6.91 1.83 -22.55
C ALA A 219 7.37 3.16 -21.95
N PHE A 220 8.67 3.46 -22.00
CA PHE A 220 9.20 4.70 -21.45
C PHE A 220 8.79 5.94 -22.27
N ASP A 221 8.79 5.84 -23.59
CA ASP A 221 8.33 6.90 -24.48
C ASP A 221 6.85 7.26 -24.26
N LEU A 222 6.01 6.26 -23.97
CA LEU A 222 4.61 6.49 -23.64
C LEU A 222 4.46 7.30 -22.35
N ILE A 223 5.27 7.01 -21.33
CA ILE A 223 5.25 7.75 -20.07
C ILE A 223 5.69 9.21 -20.27
N LYS A 224 6.74 9.44 -21.08
CA LYS A 224 7.16 10.81 -21.43
C LYS A 224 6.04 11.57 -22.15
N LYS A 225 5.31 10.90 -23.04
CA LYS A 225 4.12 11.47 -23.70
C LYS A 225 2.99 11.77 -22.72
N MET A 226 2.77 10.97 -21.67
CA MET A 226 1.74 11.27 -20.66
C MET A 226 1.91 12.68 -20.08
N MET A 227 3.15 13.06 -19.78
CA MET A 227 3.44 14.38 -19.23
C MET A 227 3.18 15.51 -20.23
N SER A 228 3.42 15.29 -21.54
CA SER A 228 3.07 16.30 -22.55
C SER A 228 1.56 16.52 -22.70
N TYR A 229 0.75 15.56 -22.24
CA TYR A 229 -0.71 15.68 -22.16
C TYR A 229 -1.20 16.13 -20.76
N GLU A 230 -0.29 16.63 -19.90
CA GLU A 230 -0.60 17.03 -18.52
C GLU A 230 -1.22 15.90 -17.66
N ILE A 231 -0.98 14.64 -18.04
CA ILE A 231 -1.44 13.46 -17.29
C ILE A 231 -0.32 13.00 -16.38
N VAL A 232 -0.57 13.08 -15.08
CA VAL A 232 0.39 12.65 -14.04
C VAL A 232 0.56 11.12 -14.09
N PRO A 233 1.77 10.61 -14.40
CA PRO A 233 2.03 9.17 -14.37
C PRO A 233 1.92 8.62 -12.94
N LYS A 234 1.49 7.36 -12.82
CA LYS A 234 1.43 6.63 -11.54
C LYS A 234 2.54 5.57 -11.49
N LEU A 235 2.84 5.02 -10.32
CA LEU A 235 3.84 3.96 -10.15
C LEU A 235 3.64 2.79 -11.14
N ARG A 236 2.39 2.33 -11.27
CA ARG A 236 2.00 1.27 -12.23
C ARG A 236 2.31 1.58 -13.70
N SER A 237 2.43 2.85 -14.08
CA SER A 237 2.77 3.26 -15.45
C SER A 237 4.24 2.99 -15.75
N TYR A 238 5.12 3.10 -14.75
CA TYR A 238 6.57 2.91 -14.88
C TYR A 238 7.03 1.47 -14.87
N GLY A 239 6.28 0.58 -14.20
CA GLY A 239 6.61 -0.84 -14.05
C GLY A 239 7.07 -1.50 -15.36
N PRO A 240 6.29 -1.45 -16.46
CA PRO A 240 6.67 -2.04 -17.75
C PRO A 240 8.05 -1.63 -18.27
N ALA A 241 8.38 -0.33 -18.22
CA ALA A 241 9.67 0.18 -18.66
C ALA A 241 10.79 -0.26 -17.71
N LEU A 242 10.60 -0.03 -16.40
CA LEU A 242 11.61 -0.32 -15.39
C LEU A 242 11.98 -1.81 -15.35
N TYR A 243 10.97 -2.68 -15.18
CA TYR A 243 11.19 -4.12 -15.11
C TYR A 243 11.73 -4.68 -16.44
N GLY A 244 11.29 -4.13 -17.58
CA GLY A 244 11.80 -4.53 -18.89
C GLY A 244 13.29 -4.21 -19.07
N PHE A 245 13.74 -3.00 -18.73
CA PHE A 245 15.18 -2.65 -18.77
C PHE A 245 15.99 -3.47 -17.77
N CYS A 246 15.48 -3.67 -16.54
CA CYS A 246 16.15 -4.51 -15.54
C CYS A 246 16.30 -5.96 -16.02
N LYS A 247 15.27 -6.56 -16.65
CA LYS A 247 15.30 -7.92 -17.20
C LYS A 247 16.30 -8.05 -18.35
N LYS A 248 16.44 -7.01 -19.19
CA LYS A 248 17.44 -6.96 -20.28
C LYS A 248 18.86 -6.65 -19.81
N GLY A 249 19.05 -6.31 -18.53
CA GLY A 249 20.36 -5.91 -17.98
C GLY A 249 20.79 -4.49 -18.35
N GLU A 250 19.89 -3.68 -18.92
CA GLU A 250 20.16 -2.31 -19.36
C GLU A 250 20.09 -1.33 -18.18
N ALA A 251 21.10 -1.35 -17.31
CA ALA A 251 21.10 -0.58 -16.07
C ALA A 251 20.98 0.94 -16.27
N ASP A 252 21.66 1.52 -17.27
CA ASP A 252 21.61 2.96 -17.55
C ASP A 252 20.18 3.43 -17.84
N ARG A 253 19.48 2.70 -18.69
CA ARG A 253 18.08 2.97 -19.04
C ARG A 253 17.16 2.80 -17.84
N ALA A 254 17.38 1.78 -17.02
CA ALA A 254 16.64 1.60 -15.77
C ALA A 254 16.82 2.79 -14.81
N TYR A 255 18.03 3.36 -14.72
CA TYR A 255 18.28 4.55 -13.91
C TYR A 255 17.65 5.81 -14.49
N GLU A 256 17.56 5.96 -15.81
CA GLU A 256 16.81 7.05 -16.44
C GLU A 256 15.32 6.98 -16.10
N VAL A 257 14.74 5.78 -16.11
CA VAL A 257 13.34 5.57 -15.69
C VAL A 257 13.15 5.97 -14.23
N ASP A 258 14.04 5.53 -13.34
CA ASP A 258 14.01 5.86 -11.91
C ASP A 258 14.18 7.37 -11.65
N ALA A 259 15.09 8.04 -12.35
CA ALA A 259 15.25 9.49 -12.27
C ALA A 259 13.98 10.21 -12.70
N HIS A 260 13.35 9.78 -13.81
CA HIS A 260 12.10 10.34 -14.28
C HIS A 260 10.92 10.10 -13.32
N MET A 261 10.91 8.96 -12.61
CA MET A 261 9.94 8.71 -11.53
C MET A 261 10.09 9.74 -10.41
N VAL A 262 11.32 9.98 -9.96
CA VAL A 262 11.62 10.97 -8.91
C VAL A 262 11.21 12.38 -9.35
N ASP A 263 11.57 12.79 -10.57
CA ASP A 263 11.21 14.10 -11.13
C ASP A 263 9.69 14.29 -11.26
N SER A 264 8.95 13.19 -11.49
CA SER A 264 7.48 13.17 -11.55
C SER A 264 6.81 13.08 -10.17
N GLY A 265 7.59 13.04 -9.08
CA GLY A 265 7.06 12.87 -7.71
C GLY A 265 6.49 11.47 -7.44
N VAL A 266 6.87 10.46 -8.21
CA VAL A 266 6.45 9.07 -8.04
C VAL A 266 7.48 8.33 -7.19
N ILE A 267 7.05 7.86 -6.01
CA ILE A 267 7.92 7.15 -5.07
C ILE A 267 7.91 5.65 -5.41
N ALA A 268 9.10 5.08 -5.59
CA ALA A 268 9.29 3.65 -5.80
C ALA A 268 8.96 2.84 -4.53
N GLU A 269 8.24 1.74 -4.70
CA GLU A 269 8.00 0.74 -3.66
C GLU A 269 9.12 -0.31 -3.66
N GLU A 270 9.02 -1.32 -2.78
CA GLU A 270 10.05 -2.34 -2.62
C GLU A 270 10.34 -3.09 -3.92
N SER A 271 9.32 -3.44 -4.70
CA SER A 271 9.46 -4.20 -5.94
C SER A 271 10.32 -3.50 -6.98
N GLU A 272 10.12 -2.20 -7.17
CA GLU A 272 10.89 -1.38 -8.10
C GLU A 272 12.34 -1.20 -7.61
N LEU A 273 12.52 -0.96 -6.31
CA LEU A 273 13.85 -0.83 -5.69
C LEU A 273 14.64 -2.14 -5.74
N ALA A 274 13.99 -3.28 -5.52
CA ALA A 274 14.61 -4.60 -5.61
C ALA A 274 15.06 -4.92 -7.04
N ALA A 275 14.26 -4.59 -8.06
CA ALA A 275 14.65 -4.75 -9.46
C ALA A 275 15.87 -3.89 -9.83
N LEU A 276 15.87 -2.62 -9.40
CA LEU A 276 17.02 -1.72 -9.56
C LEU A 276 18.26 -2.23 -8.82
N LEU A 277 18.08 -2.80 -7.63
CA LEU A 277 19.16 -3.36 -6.82
C LEU A 277 19.79 -4.57 -7.51
N GLN A 278 18.97 -5.49 -8.03
CA GLN A 278 19.43 -6.67 -8.76
C GLN A 278 20.23 -6.27 -10.00
N VAL A 279 19.70 -5.39 -10.85
CA VAL A 279 20.42 -4.99 -12.08
C VAL A 279 21.73 -4.27 -11.74
N SER A 280 21.75 -3.47 -10.67
CA SER A 280 22.96 -2.78 -10.19
C SER A 280 24.02 -3.77 -9.68
N SER A 281 23.59 -4.80 -8.95
CA SER A 281 24.44 -5.90 -8.49
C SER A 281 25.02 -6.68 -9.68
N ASN A 282 24.15 -7.04 -10.64
CA ASN A 282 24.51 -7.80 -11.84
C ASN A 282 25.48 -7.05 -12.75
N VAL A 283 25.39 -5.73 -12.86
CA VAL A 283 26.35 -4.91 -13.63
C VAL A 283 27.59 -4.57 -12.80
N GLY A 284 27.51 -4.58 -11.47
CA GLY A 284 28.63 -4.27 -10.57
C GLY A 284 28.78 -2.80 -10.21
N ARG A 285 27.69 -2.02 -10.28
CA ARG A 285 27.70 -0.59 -9.95
C ARG A 285 27.55 -0.39 -8.45
N GLY A 286 28.65 -0.53 -7.71
CA GLY A 286 28.68 -0.44 -6.24
C GLY A 286 28.09 0.83 -5.66
N GLU A 287 28.29 1.99 -6.29
CA GLU A 287 27.71 3.27 -5.85
C GLU A 287 26.18 3.27 -5.95
N LYS A 288 25.62 2.69 -7.03
CA LYS A 288 24.18 2.55 -7.19
C LYS A 288 23.59 1.55 -6.20
N VAL A 289 24.29 0.45 -5.91
CA VAL A 289 23.88 -0.50 -4.87
C VAL A 289 23.80 0.20 -3.50
N TYR A 290 24.80 1.00 -3.16
CA TYR A 290 24.82 1.78 -1.91
C TYR A 290 23.63 2.74 -1.80
N GLU A 291 23.38 3.51 -2.86
CA GLU A 291 22.24 4.43 -2.95
C GLU A 291 20.91 3.69 -2.75
N LEU A 292 20.72 2.56 -3.43
CA LEU A 292 19.48 1.78 -3.38
C LEU A 292 19.25 1.11 -2.02
N LEU A 293 20.30 0.64 -1.34
CA LEU A 293 20.18 0.14 0.04
C LEU A 293 19.72 1.23 1.02
N HIS A 294 20.20 2.46 0.85
CA HIS A 294 19.72 3.60 1.65
C HIS A 294 18.30 4.01 1.30
N ARG A 295 17.90 3.89 0.03
CA ARG A 295 16.49 4.07 -0.37
C ARG A 295 15.60 3.02 0.28
N LEU A 296 15.94 1.73 0.19
CA LEU A 296 15.25 0.64 0.89
C LEU A 296 15.17 0.91 2.40
N ARG A 297 16.26 1.37 3.03
CA ARG A 297 16.27 1.76 4.45
C ARG A 297 15.23 2.84 4.76
N SER A 298 15.12 3.85 3.90
CA SER A 298 14.28 5.02 4.12
C SER A 298 12.79 4.79 3.83
N SER A 299 12.45 4.05 2.76
CA SER A 299 11.07 3.88 2.32
C SER A 299 10.44 2.54 2.74
N VAL A 300 11.24 1.48 2.81
CA VAL A 300 10.77 0.10 3.03
C VAL A 300 11.08 -0.39 4.45
N ARG A 301 12.26 -0.06 4.96
CA ARG A 301 12.81 -0.37 6.30
C ARG A 301 13.09 -1.85 6.56
N GLN A 302 12.13 -2.73 6.27
CA GLN A 302 12.22 -4.20 6.42
C GLN A 302 11.91 -4.83 5.07
N VAL A 303 12.72 -5.77 4.62
CA VAL A 303 12.64 -6.28 3.25
C VAL A 303 12.00 -7.67 3.20
N VAL A 304 11.29 -7.99 2.12
CA VAL A 304 10.82 -9.36 1.89
C VAL A 304 12.00 -10.30 1.62
N GLU A 305 11.76 -11.61 1.76
CA GLU A 305 12.81 -12.62 1.64
C GLU A 305 13.53 -12.56 0.29
N SER A 306 12.79 -12.37 -0.81
CA SER A 306 13.40 -12.24 -2.14
C SER A 306 14.35 -11.05 -2.22
N THR A 307 14.00 -9.89 -1.67
CA THR A 307 14.89 -8.72 -1.63
C THR A 307 16.12 -8.98 -0.75
N ALA A 308 15.95 -9.69 0.38
CA ALA A 308 17.07 -10.05 1.25
C ALA A 308 18.09 -10.96 0.54
N GLU A 309 17.62 -11.91 -0.29
CA GLU A 309 18.48 -12.75 -1.13
C GLU A 309 19.33 -11.92 -2.10
N ILE A 310 18.75 -10.89 -2.75
CA ILE A 310 19.49 -9.97 -3.64
C ILE A 310 20.61 -9.25 -2.86
N VAL A 311 20.30 -8.79 -1.64
CA VAL A 311 21.28 -8.14 -0.77
C VAL A 311 22.41 -9.10 -0.41
N GLU A 312 22.08 -10.35 -0.07
CA GLU A 312 23.09 -11.36 0.21
C GLU A 312 23.97 -11.67 -0.99
N GLU A 313 23.36 -11.84 -2.16
CA GLU A 313 24.07 -12.10 -3.41
C GLU A 313 25.07 -10.98 -3.70
N TRP A 314 24.65 -9.71 -3.54
CA TRP A 314 25.55 -8.57 -3.66
C TRP A 314 26.77 -8.70 -2.74
N PHE A 315 26.55 -8.87 -1.43
CA PHE A 315 27.66 -8.93 -0.47
C PHE A 315 28.54 -10.18 -0.63
N LYS A 316 27.98 -11.29 -1.15
CA LYS A 316 28.75 -12.51 -1.47
C LYS A 316 29.49 -12.41 -2.81
N SER A 317 29.12 -11.46 -3.67
CA SER A 317 29.70 -11.31 -5.01
C SER A 317 31.15 -10.82 -4.99
N ASP A 318 31.93 -11.25 -5.98
CA ASP A 318 33.32 -10.79 -6.17
C ASP A 318 33.40 -9.27 -6.42
N LYS A 319 32.33 -8.68 -6.96
CA LYS A 319 32.23 -7.25 -7.27
C LYS A 319 32.22 -6.40 -6.00
N SER A 320 31.60 -6.90 -4.92
CA SER A 320 31.55 -6.21 -3.62
C SER A 320 32.88 -6.21 -2.86
N ILE A 321 33.83 -7.05 -3.25
CA ILE A 321 35.16 -7.13 -2.62
C ILE A 321 35.94 -5.83 -2.84
N TYR A 322 35.78 -5.23 -4.03
CA TYR A 322 36.54 -4.08 -4.49
C TYR A 322 35.87 -2.74 -4.16
N VAL A 323 34.61 -2.73 -3.73
CA VAL A 323 33.96 -1.49 -3.29
C VAL A 323 34.50 -1.09 -1.93
N GLY A 324 34.58 0.22 -1.68
CA GLY A 324 34.92 0.78 -0.37
C GLY A 324 36.33 1.30 -0.21
N LYS A 325 36.48 2.13 0.82
CA LYS A 325 37.72 2.83 1.16
C LYS A 325 38.45 2.11 2.27
N GLU A 326 39.77 2.02 2.14
CA GLU A 326 40.63 1.35 3.14
C GLU A 326 40.88 2.24 4.36
N ASN A 327 41.01 3.54 4.12
CA ASN A 327 41.14 4.56 5.15
C ASN A 327 40.02 5.60 4.96
N TRP A 328 39.40 6.00 6.08
CA TRP A 328 38.35 7.03 6.11
C TRP A 328 38.48 7.87 7.37
N ASP A 329 37.96 9.12 7.35
CA ASP A 329 37.93 9.95 8.55
C ASP A 329 36.79 9.47 9.47
N VAL A 330 37.16 8.87 10.59
CA VAL A 330 36.22 8.41 11.63
C VAL A 330 35.34 9.56 12.14
N ARG A 331 35.83 10.79 12.15
CA ARG A 331 35.02 11.96 12.54
C ARG A 331 33.94 12.27 11.51
N GLU A 332 34.23 12.08 10.22
CA GLU A 332 33.24 12.26 9.16
C GLU A 332 32.12 11.22 9.28
N VAL A 333 32.47 9.95 9.53
CA VAL A 333 31.50 8.88 9.80
C VAL A 333 30.62 9.23 10.99
N LYS A 334 31.22 9.60 12.13
CA LYS A 334 30.47 9.97 13.34
C LYS A 334 29.55 11.16 13.10
N ASN A 335 30.01 12.17 12.38
CA ASN A 335 29.20 13.31 11.99
C ASN A 335 28.03 12.89 11.08
N GLY A 336 28.27 11.97 10.15
CA GLY A 336 27.24 11.34 9.32
C GLY A 336 26.16 10.64 10.15
N VAL A 337 26.58 9.82 11.13
CA VAL A 337 25.65 9.13 12.06
C VAL A 337 24.78 10.12 12.84
N VAL A 338 25.39 11.16 13.39
CA VAL A 338 24.65 12.18 14.15
C VAL A 338 23.69 12.94 13.24
N LYS A 339 24.14 13.37 12.07
CA LYS A 339 23.30 14.10 11.09
C LYS A 339 22.16 13.25 10.55
N GLY A 340 22.37 11.95 10.42
CA GLY A 340 21.38 10.97 9.95
C GLY A 340 20.34 10.55 10.99
N GLY A 341 20.44 11.02 12.24
CA GLY A 341 19.54 10.63 13.33
C GLY A 341 19.87 9.29 13.99
N GLY A 342 21.04 8.72 13.69
CA GLY A 342 21.48 7.40 14.18
C GLY A 342 21.17 6.25 13.22
N GLY A 343 21.98 5.18 13.28
CA GLY A 343 21.79 3.92 12.56
C GLY A 343 22.28 3.89 11.11
N TRP A 344 22.88 4.96 10.59
CA TRP A 344 23.52 5.00 9.26
C TRP A 344 24.40 6.25 9.13
N HIS A 345 25.37 6.27 8.21
CA HIS A 345 26.25 7.44 7.99
C HIS A 345 26.25 8.00 6.56
N GLY A 346 25.98 7.16 5.54
CA GLY A 346 25.74 7.65 4.18
C GLY A 346 26.96 8.21 3.43
N ILE A 347 28.19 7.83 3.78
CA ILE A 347 29.43 8.37 3.19
C ILE A 347 30.07 7.47 2.12
N GLY A 348 29.39 6.36 1.80
CA GLY A 348 29.87 5.31 0.91
C GLY A 348 30.38 4.08 1.66
N TRP A 349 30.82 3.08 0.88
CA TRP A 349 31.32 1.81 1.41
C TRP A 349 32.62 1.98 2.23
N LEU A 350 32.68 1.33 3.38
CA LEU A 350 33.86 1.30 4.25
C LEU A 350 34.51 -0.10 4.26
N GLY A 351 35.83 -0.12 4.42
CA GLY A 351 36.66 -1.31 4.36
C GLY A 351 36.85 -1.87 2.95
N LYS A 352 37.82 -2.78 2.81
CA LYS A 352 38.09 -3.54 1.59
C LYS A 352 38.13 -5.04 1.90
N GLY A 353 38.02 -5.86 0.86
CA GLY A 353 38.20 -7.30 0.95
C GLY A 353 36.89 -8.07 1.12
N LYS A 354 36.96 -9.36 1.40
CA LYS A 354 35.77 -10.21 1.40
C LYS A 354 34.80 -9.84 2.54
N TRP A 355 33.51 -9.84 2.23
CA TRP A 355 32.46 -9.76 3.24
C TRP A 355 32.17 -11.13 3.83
N ASN A 356 31.92 -11.17 5.13
CA ASN A 356 31.29 -12.27 5.82
C ASN A 356 29.78 -11.99 5.91
N VAL A 357 28.97 -12.84 5.29
CA VAL A 357 27.53 -12.66 5.14
C VAL A 357 26.81 -13.85 5.78
N VAL A 358 26.01 -13.58 6.81
CA VAL A 358 25.37 -14.62 7.62
C VAL A 358 23.94 -14.21 7.97
N ARG A 359 22.99 -15.15 7.84
CA ARG A 359 21.65 -15.00 8.43
C ARG A 359 21.72 -15.16 9.94
N THR A 360 21.16 -14.20 10.66
CA THR A 360 21.30 -14.09 12.11
C THR A 360 20.03 -13.57 12.76
N GLU A 361 20.06 -13.50 14.08
CA GLU A 361 19.01 -12.94 14.93
C GLU A 361 19.61 -11.88 15.85
N MET A 362 18.76 -10.95 16.28
CA MET A 362 19.08 -10.01 17.34
C MET A 362 18.62 -10.59 18.68
N ASN A 363 19.40 -10.39 19.73
CA ASN A 363 18.93 -10.68 21.09
C ASN A 363 17.97 -9.58 21.59
N GLU A 364 17.41 -9.75 22.79
CA GLU A 364 16.44 -8.82 23.41
C GLU A 364 17.01 -7.40 23.68
N ASP A 365 18.34 -7.24 23.62
CA ASP A 365 19.03 -5.97 23.78
C ASP A 365 19.42 -5.33 22.44
N GLY A 366 19.10 -5.98 21.31
CA GLY A 366 19.46 -5.53 19.97
C GLY A 366 20.89 -5.83 19.57
N VAL A 367 21.55 -6.80 20.20
CA VAL A 367 22.90 -7.24 19.85
C VAL A 367 22.80 -8.38 18.84
N CYS A 368 23.54 -8.25 17.74
CA CYS A 368 23.67 -9.28 16.72
C CYS A 368 24.38 -10.51 17.30
N ARG A 369 23.77 -11.70 17.16
CA ARG A 369 24.35 -12.95 17.65
C ARG A 369 25.60 -13.39 16.89
N THR A 370 25.81 -12.87 15.67
CA THR A 370 26.95 -13.25 14.83
C THR A 370 28.15 -12.32 15.00
N CYS A 371 27.98 -11.00 14.85
CA CYS A 371 29.10 -10.05 14.89
C CYS A 371 29.26 -9.35 16.25
N GLY A 372 28.27 -9.46 17.16
CA GLY A 372 28.29 -8.79 18.46
C GLY A 372 28.02 -7.29 18.42
N GLU A 373 27.74 -6.70 17.25
CA GLU A 373 27.36 -5.29 17.17
C GLU A 373 25.97 -5.04 17.77
N LYS A 374 25.82 -3.91 18.45
CA LYS A 374 24.55 -3.48 19.02
C LYS A 374 23.85 -2.49 18.09
N LEU A 375 22.64 -2.85 17.65
CA LEU A 375 21.78 -1.99 16.86
C LEU A 375 21.37 -0.73 17.64
N VAL A 376 21.18 0.36 16.90
CA VAL A 376 20.80 1.66 17.43
C VAL A 376 19.27 1.76 17.56
N CYS A 377 18.81 2.48 18.58
CA CYS A 377 17.44 2.98 18.64
C CYS A 377 17.41 4.34 17.94
N ILE A 378 16.80 4.41 16.76
CA ILE A 378 16.67 5.63 15.97
C ILE A 378 15.54 6.46 16.56
N ASP A 379 15.84 7.71 16.90
CA ASP A 379 14.86 8.62 17.45
C ASP A 379 13.89 9.13 16.38
N ILE A 380 12.64 9.34 16.80
CA ILE A 380 11.63 10.00 15.99
C ILE A 380 11.64 11.47 16.37
N ASP A 381 11.77 12.34 15.38
CA ASP A 381 11.80 13.79 15.62
C ASP A 381 10.49 14.23 16.31
N PRO A 382 10.55 14.90 17.47
CA PRO A 382 9.36 15.44 18.14
C PRO A 382 8.51 16.35 17.23
N LEU A 383 9.12 17.07 16.29
CA LEU A 383 8.39 17.89 15.33
C LEU A 383 7.59 17.03 14.35
N GLU A 384 8.15 15.91 13.89
CA GLU A 384 7.48 14.93 13.04
C GLU A 384 6.26 14.35 13.76
N THR A 385 6.42 14.00 15.04
CA THR A 385 5.32 13.53 15.91
C THR A 385 4.21 14.57 16.07
N LYS A 386 4.57 15.84 16.27
CA LYS A 386 3.59 16.94 16.39
C LYS A 386 2.83 17.17 15.08
N ASN A 387 3.53 17.13 13.95
CA ASN A 387 2.93 17.26 12.63
C ASN A 387 1.98 16.09 12.36
N PHE A 388 2.39 14.87 12.72
CA PHE A 388 1.54 13.69 12.62
C PHE A 388 0.28 13.80 13.49
N ALA A 389 0.40 14.24 14.75
CA ALA A 389 -0.75 14.47 15.63
C ALA A 389 -1.75 15.49 15.04
N THR A 390 -1.23 16.52 14.36
CA THR A 390 -2.05 17.54 13.68
C THR A 390 -2.78 16.94 12.47
N SER A 391 -2.07 16.17 11.63
CA SER A 391 -2.66 15.45 10.49
C SER A 391 -3.72 14.46 10.94
N LEU A 392 -3.45 13.73 12.02
CA LEU A 392 -4.37 12.78 12.66
C LEU A 392 -5.65 13.47 13.13
N SER A 393 -5.52 14.62 13.80
CA SER A 393 -6.66 15.43 14.24
C SER A 393 -7.49 15.95 13.06
N ASN A 394 -6.85 16.33 11.95
CA ASN A 394 -7.54 16.78 10.75
C ASN A 394 -8.28 15.64 10.04
N LEU A 395 -7.70 14.44 10.01
CA LEU A 395 -8.33 13.25 9.44
C LEU A 395 -9.53 12.79 10.28
N ALA A 396 -9.35 12.72 11.61
CA ALA A 396 -10.43 12.43 12.55
C ALA A 396 -11.55 13.46 12.39
N GLY A 397 -11.25 14.77 12.40
CA GLY A 397 -12.27 15.82 12.25
C GLY A 397 -13.04 15.84 10.92
N LYS A 398 -12.55 15.16 9.87
CA LYS A 398 -13.27 14.98 8.59
C LYS A 398 -14.26 13.81 8.62
N ARG A 399 -14.02 12.81 9.46
CA ARG A 399 -14.80 11.55 9.51
C ARG A 399 -15.67 11.44 10.75
N GLU A 400 -15.22 12.03 11.84
CA GLU A 400 -15.90 12.12 13.12
C GLU A 400 -16.73 13.42 13.21
N VAL A 401 -17.65 13.45 14.16
CA VAL A 401 -18.31 14.70 14.55
C VAL A 401 -17.26 15.60 15.20
N LYS A 402 -16.76 16.60 14.46
CA LYS A 402 -15.65 17.49 14.87
C LYS A 402 -15.79 18.03 16.30
N ALA A 403 -17.01 18.36 16.73
CA ALA A 403 -17.28 18.84 18.09
C ALA A 403 -16.95 17.79 19.17
N GLU A 404 -17.24 16.51 18.92
CA GLU A 404 -16.96 15.43 19.87
C GLU A 404 -15.47 15.10 19.97
N PHE A 405 -14.76 15.12 18.84
CA PHE A 405 -13.31 14.92 18.85
C PHE A 405 -12.61 16.08 19.56
N ASN A 406 -13.03 17.33 19.34
CA ASN A 406 -12.48 18.49 20.04
C ASN A 406 -12.70 18.40 21.57
N LYS A 407 -13.86 17.90 22.02
CA LYS A 407 -14.11 17.64 23.46
C LYS A 407 -13.11 16.64 24.02
N PHE A 408 -12.79 15.59 23.26
CA PHE A 408 -11.78 14.63 23.67
C PHE A 408 -10.39 15.25 23.75
N GLN A 409 -9.99 16.08 22.77
CA GLN A 409 -8.69 16.76 22.80
C GLN A 409 -8.52 17.64 24.04
N GLU A 410 -9.57 18.41 24.38
CA GLU A 410 -9.57 19.23 25.59
C GLU A 410 -9.57 18.39 26.86
N TRP A 411 -10.35 17.31 26.90
CA TRP A 411 -10.35 16.36 28.02
C TRP A 411 -8.96 15.75 28.23
N LEU A 412 -8.28 15.34 27.16
CA LEU A 412 -6.94 14.74 27.20
C LEU A 412 -5.92 15.75 27.73
N ARG A 413 -6.01 17.01 27.32
CA ARG A 413 -5.15 18.10 27.81
C ARG A 413 -5.28 18.31 29.32
N LEU A 414 -6.48 18.14 29.87
CA LEU A 414 -6.77 18.34 31.29
C LEU A 414 -6.42 17.12 32.17
N ASN A 415 -6.51 15.90 31.63
CA ASN A 415 -6.36 14.67 32.41
C ASN A 415 -5.00 13.96 32.19
N GLY A 416 -4.31 14.24 31.08
CA GLY A 416 -2.99 13.70 30.78
C GLY A 416 -1.84 14.42 31.51
N PRO A 417 -0.57 14.13 31.15
CA PRO A 417 -0.15 13.08 30.23
C PRO A 417 -0.24 11.68 30.86
N PHE A 418 -0.40 10.67 30.01
CA PHE A 418 -0.43 9.26 30.37
C PHE A 418 0.85 8.56 29.91
N ASP A 419 1.36 7.60 30.68
CA ASP A 419 2.53 6.79 30.26
C ASP A 419 2.15 5.70 29.25
N ALA A 420 0.86 5.32 29.23
CA ALA A 420 0.32 4.35 28.30
C ALA A 420 -1.18 4.59 28.03
N VAL A 421 -1.61 4.20 26.84
CA VAL A 421 -3.00 4.17 26.38
C VAL A 421 -3.36 2.73 26.01
N ILE A 422 -4.54 2.28 26.42
CA ILE A 422 -5.04 0.93 26.14
C ILE A 422 -6.24 1.03 25.20
N ASP A 423 -6.19 0.27 24.12
CA ASP A 423 -7.36 -0.09 23.32
C ASP A 423 -8.22 -1.07 24.12
N GLY A 424 -9.20 -0.54 24.85
CA GLY A 424 -9.99 -1.35 25.77
C GLY A 424 -10.84 -2.39 25.06
N ALA A 425 -11.26 -2.15 23.81
CA ALA A 425 -12.09 -3.07 23.06
C ALA A 425 -11.26 -4.28 22.61
N ASN A 426 -10.11 -4.04 21.98
CA ASN A 426 -9.21 -5.10 21.52
C ASN A 426 -8.70 -5.96 22.70
N ILE A 427 -8.21 -5.32 23.76
CA ILE A 427 -7.68 -6.05 24.92
C ILE A 427 -8.77 -6.77 25.72
N GLY A 428 -9.93 -6.15 25.88
CA GLY A 428 -11.03 -6.77 26.65
C GLY A 428 -11.70 -7.94 25.91
N LEU A 429 -11.60 -8.02 24.58
CA LEU A 429 -12.14 -9.11 23.76
C LEU A 429 -11.11 -10.21 23.45
N LEU A 430 -9.85 -10.03 23.85
CA LEU A 430 -8.80 -11.00 23.59
C LEU A 430 -9.16 -12.39 24.16
N LYS A 431 -9.32 -13.39 23.27
CA LYS A 431 -9.73 -14.78 23.56
C LYS A 431 -11.09 -14.93 24.28
N ALA A 432 -11.94 -13.90 24.27
CA ALA A 432 -13.23 -13.91 24.92
C ALA A 432 -14.37 -13.54 23.93
N ARG A 433 -15.56 -14.12 24.13
CA ARG A 433 -16.75 -13.76 23.34
C ARG A 433 -17.32 -12.39 23.74
N ASP A 434 -17.22 -12.06 25.03
CA ASP A 434 -17.70 -10.82 25.62
C ASP A 434 -16.54 -10.04 26.27
N LEU A 435 -16.74 -8.74 26.47
CA LEU A 435 -15.73 -7.86 27.06
C LEU A 435 -15.40 -8.28 28.50
N ASN A 436 -14.16 -8.69 28.73
CA ASN A 436 -13.65 -9.13 30.02
C ASN A 436 -13.01 -7.96 30.79
N PHE A 437 -13.81 -7.29 31.62
CA PHE A 437 -13.35 -6.18 32.48
C PHE A 437 -12.29 -6.58 33.51
N ALA A 438 -12.31 -7.82 34.00
CA ALA A 438 -11.30 -8.30 34.95
C ALA A 438 -9.93 -8.43 34.27
N GLN A 439 -9.89 -8.93 33.04
CA GLN A 439 -8.68 -8.97 32.22
C GLN A 439 -8.16 -7.56 31.93
N LEU A 440 -9.04 -6.65 31.50
CA LEU A 440 -8.67 -5.26 31.24
C LEU A 440 -8.10 -4.59 32.50
N ASN A 441 -8.67 -4.85 33.68
CA ASN A 441 -8.13 -4.36 34.94
C ASN A 441 -6.77 -4.95 35.30
N ARG A 442 -6.54 -6.26 35.05
CA ARG A 442 -5.23 -6.88 35.27
C ARG A 442 -4.18 -6.24 34.37
N VAL A 443 -4.50 -6.03 33.10
CA VAL A 443 -3.62 -5.35 32.13
C VAL A 443 -3.31 -3.92 32.59
N ALA A 444 -4.33 -3.13 32.94
CA ALA A 444 -4.16 -1.75 33.38
C ALA A 444 -3.31 -1.63 34.65
N ASN A 445 -3.52 -2.51 35.63
CA ASN A 445 -2.73 -2.52 36.86
C ASN A 445 -1.28 -2.96 36.61
N ARG A 446 -1.06 -3.94 35.74
CA ARG A 446 0.31 -4.38 35.39
C ARG A 446 1.07 -3.27 34.66
N ILE A 447 0.43 -2.56 33.73
CA ILE A 447 1.02 -1.38 33.08
C ILE A 447 1.30 -0.27 34.09
N ARG A 448 0.39 -0.04 35.05
CA ARG A 448 0.62 0.92 36.14
C ARG A 448 1.83 0.55 37.00
N GLU A 449 2.00 -0.73 37.32
CA GLU A 449 3.18 -1.23 38.06
C GLU A 449 4.47 -1.04 37.26
N MET A 450 4.41 -1.24 35.96
CA MET A 450 5.52 -1.04 35.03
C MET A 450 5.84 0.46 34.82
N SER A 451 4.83 1.31 34.86
CA SER A 451 4.97 2.76 34.65
C SER A 451 5.85 3.45 35.72
N PRO A 452 6.72 4.40 35.34
CA PRO A 452 7.48 5.20 36.30
C PRO A 452 6.60 6.15 37.11
N SER A 453 5.52 6.70 36.51
CA SER A 453 4.61 7.61 37.21
C SER A 453 3.65 6.89 38.16
N LYS A 454 3.51 5.56 38.02
CA LYS A 454 2.53 4.74 38.74
C LYS A 454 1.07 5.21 38.54
N LYS A 455 0.81 6.04 37.52
CA LYS A 455 -0.54 6.45 37.13
C LYS A 455 -1.21 5.32 36.35
N LEU A 456 -2.54 5.24 36.46
CA LEU A 456 -3.30 4.33 35.62
C LEU A 456 -3.16 4.74 34.15
N PRO A 457 -3.06 3.77 33.22
CA PRO A 457 -3.09 4.05 31.80
C PRO A 457 -4.48 4.57 31.38
N LEU A 458 -4.53 5.33 30.29
CA LEU A 458 -5.79 5.76 29.71
C LEU A 458 -6.45 4.61 28.97
N ILE A 459 -7.62 4.19 29.41
CA ILE A 459 -8.45 3.19 28.76
C ILE A 459 -9.43 3.91 27.83
N ILE A 460 -9.43 3.54 26.55
CA ILE A 460 -10.44 4.00 25.58
C ILE A 460 -11.43 2.87 25.35
N LEU A 461 -12.73 3.16 25.51
CA LEU A 461 -13.82 2.22 25.23
C LEU A 461 -14.99 2.95 24.60
N HIS A 462 -15.67 2.32 23.65
CA HIS A 462 -16.92 2.87 23.11
C HIS A 462 -18.04 2.92 24.16
N SER A 463 -18.85 3.99 24.15
CA SER A 463 -19.92 4.22 25.14
C SER A 463 -20.87 3.02 25.30
N ARG A 464 -21.22 2.33 24.21
CA ARG A 464 -22.06 1.10 24.27
C ARG A 464 -21.45 -0.01 25.13
N ARG A 465 -20.12 -0.09 25.21
CA ARG A 465 -19.39 -1.07 26.04
C ARG A 465 -19.27 -0.63 27.50
N VAL A 466 -19.30 0.67 27.76
CA VAL A 466 -19.22 1.25 29.11
C VAL A 466 -20.58 1.23 29.82
N TYR A 467 -21.67 1.38 29.06
CA TYR A 467 -23.03 1.51 29.60
C TYR A 467 -23.97 0.35 29.25
N GLY A 468 -23.46 -0.75 28.69
CA GLY A 468 -24.29 -1.89 28.29
C GLY A 468 -23.59 -3.24 28.43
N GLY A 469 -24.39 -4.32 28.33
CA GLY A 469 -23.88 -5.69 28.28
C GLY A 469 -23.15 -6.09 29.57
N PRO A 470 -21.92 -6.66 29.51
CA PRO A 470 -21.19 -7.08 30.71
C PRO A 470 -20.91 -5.97 31.73
N ALA A 471 -21.01 -4.69 31.34
CA ALA A 471 -20.82 -3.54 32.22
C ALA A 471 -21.94 -3.37 33.26
N GLU A 472 -23.14 -3.93 33.01
CA GLU A 472 -24.30 -3.81 33.91
C GLU A 472 -24.13 -4.61 35.20
N LYS A 473 -23.21 -5.58 35.22
CA LYS A 473 -22.86 -6.33 36.43
C LYS A 473 -22.27 -5.38 37.48
N GLN A 474 -22.79 -5.44 38.71
CA GLN A 474 -22.42 -4.50 39.79
C GLN A 474 -20.90 -4.43 40.07
N ILE A 475 -20.19 -5.56 39.95
CA ILE A 475 -18.72 -5.62 40.11
C ILE A 475 -18.02 -4.77 39.04
N ASN A 476 -18.45 -4.91 37.78
CA ASN A 476 -17.87 -4.19 36.64
C ASN A 476 -18.25 -2.71 36.68
N LYS A 477 -19.47 -2.38 37.09
CA LYS A 477 -19.92 -0.99 37.26
C LYS A 477 -19.04 -0.23 38.27
N LYS A 478 -18.77 -0.84 39.44
CA LYS A 478 -17.86 -0.26 40.44
C LYS A 478 -16.45 -0.04 39.89
N LEU A 479 -15.95 -0.99 39.11
CA LEU A 479 -14.63 -0.90 38.48
C LEU A 479 -14.55 0.25 37.46
N ILE A 480 -15.54 0.34 36.57
CA ILE A 480 -15.66 1.40 35.55
C ILE A 480 -15.77 2.77 36.21
N GLU A 481 -16.60 2.91 37.24
CA GLU A 481 -16.73 4.14 38.03
C GLU A 481 -15.40 4.53 38.70
N GLY A 482 -14.65 3.54 39.19
CA GLY A 482 -13.29 3.72 39.70
C GLY A 482 -12.35 4.34 38.66
N TRP A 483 -12.31 3.79 37.45
CA TRP A 483 -11.49 4.34 36.36
C TRP A 483 -11.92 5.73 35.90
N LYS A 484 -13.23 6.02 35.88
CA LYS A 484 -13.73 7.37 35.57
C LYS A 484 -13.31 8.39 36.62
N LYS A 485 -13.45 8.05 37.91
CA LYS A 485 -13.05 8.93 39.02
C LYS A 485 -11.55 9.22 39.04
N SER A 486 -10.73 8.26 38.61
CA SER A 486 -9.29 8.45 38.47
C SER A 486 -8.87 9.14 37.17
N GLY A 487 -9.81 9.58 36.33
CA GLY A 487 -9.50 10.17 35.02
C GLY A 487 -8.84 9.21 34.03
N ALA A 488 -8.97 7.90 34.22
CA ALA A 488 -8.26 6.86 33.48
C ALA A 488 -9.12 6.14 32.43
N LEU A 489 -10.40 6.53 32.27
CA LEU A 489 -11.29 5.98 31.25
C LEU A 489 -11.95 7.10 30.47
N TYR A 490 -11.85 7.03 29.15
CA TYR A 490 -12.65 7.85 28.25
C TYR A 490 -13.64 6.98 27.47
N ALA A 491 -14.92 7.36 27.53
CA ALA A 491 -15.98 6.69 26.79
C ALA A 491 -16.22 7.40 25.45
N THR A 492 -15.85 6.78 24.33
CA THR A 492 -16.05 7.41 23.01
C THR A 492 -17.55 7.48 22.67
N PRO A 493 -18.01 8.55 22.01
CA PRO A 493 -19.43 8.79 21.76
C PRO A 493 -20.04 7.75 20.81
N VAL A 494 -21.37 7.63 20.81
CA VAL A 494 -22.04 6.67 19.94
C VAL A 494 -21.87 7.07 18.48
N GLY A 495 -21.38 6.14 17.66
CA GLY A 495 -21.19 6.34 16.23
C GLY A 495 -19.79 6.83 15.84
N SER A 496 -18.91 7.07 16.81
CA SER A 496 -17.50 7.34 16.55
C SER A 496 -16.68 6.06 16.41
N ASN A 497 -15.63 6.11 15.59
CA ASN A 497 -14.60 5.09 15.62
C ASN A 497 -13.62 5.35 16.79
N ASP A 498 -13.49 4.40 17.72
CA ASP A 498 -12.57 4.45 18.84
C ASP A 498 -11.09 4.47 18.42
N ASP A 499 -10.76 4.01 17.21
CA ASP A 499 -9.40 4.00 16.65
C ASP A 499 -8.73 5.38 16.65
N TRP A 500 -9.49 6.41 16.28
CA TRP A 500 -8.98 7.77 16.27
C TRP A 500 -8.60 8.28 17.67
N TYR A 501 -9.29 7.81 18.70
CA TYR A 501 -9.15 8.32 20.07
C TYR A 501 -7.92 7.72 20.75
N TRP A 502 -7.77 6.40 20.74
CA TRP A 502 -6.60 5.77 21.34
C TRP A 502 -5.32 6.10 20.57
N LEU A 503 -5.39 6.21 19.23
CA LEU A 503 -4.22 6.57 18.43
C LEU A 503 -3.80 8.01 18.71
N TYR A 504 -4.76 8.96 18.70
CA TYR A 504 -4.47 10.35 18.99
C TYR A 504 -3.94 10.55 20.40
N ALA A 505 -4.51 9.86 21.40
CA ALA A 505 -4.00 9.94 22.76
C ALA A 505 -2.58 9.42 22.89
N ALA A 506 -2.27 8.28 22.26
CA ALA A 506 -0.94 7.68 22.34
C ALA A 506 0.13 8.57 21.69
N VAL A 507 -0.17 9.12 20.50
CA VAL A 507 0.72 10.06 19.80
C VAL A 507 0.89 11.35 20.60
N SER A 508 -0.22 11.94 21.09
CA SER A 508 -0.19 13.25 21.78
C SER A 508 0.48 13.18 23.15
N CYS A 509 0.33 12.06 23.87
CA CYS A 509 1.01 11.84 25.15
C CYS A 509 2.45 11.33 24.98
N ASN A 510 2.87 10.96 23.76
CA ASN A 510 4.11 10.24 23.48
C ASN A 510 4.26 9.00 24.41
N SER A 511 3.19 8.22 24.47
CA SER A 511 2.99 7.13 25.42
C SER A 511 3.00 5.76 24.74
N LEU A 512 3.16 4.69 25.50
CA LEU A 512 2.94 3.34 24.97
C LEU A 512 1.48 3.17 24.50
N LEU A 513 1.28 2.38 23.46
CA LEU A 513 -0.03 1.99 22.95
C LEU A 513 -0.20 0.49 23.12
N VAL A 514 -1.16 0.07 23.94
CA VAL A 514 -1.40 -1.35 24.22
C VAL A 514 -2.59 -1.82 23.36
N THR A 515 -2.28 -2.53 22.29
CA THR A 515 -3.25 -3.13 21.36
C THR A 515 -2.61 -4.28 20.58
N ASN A 516 -3.39 -5.33 20.31
CA ASN A 516 -3.03 -6.38 19.37
C ASN A 516 -3.55 -6.12 17.96
N ASP A 517 -4.18 -4.96 17.72
CA ASP A 517 -4.56 -4.56 16.38
C ASP A 517 -3.31 -4.44 15.49
N GLU A 518 -3.40 -5.01 14.29
CA GLU A 518 -2.30 -4.96 13.32
C GLU A 518 -2.22 -3.60 12.62
N MET A 519 -3.29 -2.81 12.71
CA MET A 519 -3.46 -1.48 12.15
C MET A 519 -3.28 -1.49 10.62
N ARG A 520 -3.95 -2.44 9.94
CA ARG A 520 -3.83 -2.68 8.49
C ARG A 520 -4.99 -2.14 7.65
N ASP A 521 -6.06 -1.70 8.29
CA ASP A 521 -7.27 -1.25 7.60
C ASP A 521 -7.06 0.04 6.79
N HIS A 522 -7.99 0.34 5.89
CA HIS A 522 -8.00 1.57 5.08
C HIS A 522 -7.85 2.85 5.91
N LEU A 523 -8.23 2.82 7.19
CA LEU A 523 -7.98 3.89 8.15
C LEU A 523 -6.49 4.22 8.26
N PHE A 524 -5.67 3.20 8.50
CA PHE A 524 -4.25 3.34 8.80
C PHE A 524 -3.41 3.53 7.53
N GLN A 525 -3.89 3.05 6.38
CA GLN A 525 -3.28 3.36 5.06
C GLN A 525 -3.22 4.87 4.78
N LEU A 526 -4.12 5.66 5.37
CA LEU A 526 -4.16 7.13 5.20
C LEU A 526 -3.13 7.86 6.06
N LEU A 527 -2.54 7.19 7.05
CA LEU A 527 -1.55 7.76 7.95
C LEU A 527 -0.15 7.83 7.33
N GLY A 528 0.00 7.30 6.12
CA GLY A 528 1.25 7.27 5.37
C GLY A 528 2.14 6.08 5.73
N THR A 529 3.07 5.78 4.83
CA THR A 529 3.92 4.57 4.88
C THR A 529 5.26 4.79 5.59
N ASN A 530 5.59 6.02 6.02
CA ASN A 530 6.89 6.34 6.60
C ASN A 530 6.84 6.53 8.14
N PHE A 531 6.20 7.62 8.61
CA PHE A 531 6.17 7.95 10.04
C PHE A 531 5.44 6.90 10.88
N PHE A 532 4.23 6.51 10.47
CA PHE A 532 3.36 5.68 11.30
C PHE A 532 3.95 4.30 11.62
N PRO A 533 4.56 3.56 10.67
CA PRO A 533 5.28 2.34 11.01
C PRO A 533 6.42 2.55 12.01
N ARG A 534 7.20 3.64 11.88
CA ARG A 534 8.30 3.97 12.84
C ARG A 534 7.76 4.22 14.24
N TRP A 535 6.67 4.99 14.31
CA TRP A 535 5.99 5.27 15.55
C TRP A 535 5.41 4.00 16.17
N LYS A 536 4.76 3.15 15.36
CA LYS A 536 4.20 1.87 15.79
C LYS A 536 5.26 0.97 16.44
N ASP A 537 6.39 0.77 15.76
CA ASP A 537 7.48 -0.09 16.27
C ASP A 537 8.01 0.37 17.63
N LYS A 538 8.00 1.68 17.90
CA LYS A 538 8.53 2.29 19.15
C LYS A 538 7.51 2.36 20.28
N HIS A 539 6.20 2.31 19.98
CA HIS A 539 5.15 2.58 20.97
C HIS A 539 4.19 1.40 21.20
N GLN A 540 4.02 0.49 20.24
CA GLN A 540 3.06 -0.60 20.34
C GLN A 540 3.52 -1.70 21.31
N VAL A 541 2.69 -1.98 22.31
CA VAL A 541 2.82 -3.11 23.22
C VAL A 541 1.78 -4.15 22.84
N ARG A 542 2.22 -5.37 22.52
CA ARG A 542 1.34 -6.51 22.20
C ARG A 542 1.20 -7.44 23.40
N LEU A 543 0.11 -8.19 23.46
CA LEU A 543 -0.20 -9.12 24.54
C LEU A 543 -0.35 -10.54 23.99
N SER A 544 0.23 -11.52 24.68
CA SER A 544 -0.12 -12.92 24.48
C SER A 544 -0.64 -13.52 25.79
N VAL A 545 -1.59 -14.44 25.67
CA VAL A 545 -2.17 -15.16 26.82
C VAL A 545 -1.90 -16.64 26.62
N SER A 546 -1.12 -17.26 27.50
CA SER A 546 -0.90 -18.69 27.52
C SER A 546 -1.42 -19.32 28.81
N SER A 547 -1.74 -20.62 28.76
CA SER A 547 -2.19 -21.38 29.94
C SER A 547 -1.11 -21.51 31.00
N GLU A 548 0.16 -21.49 30.61
CA GLU A 548 1.31 -21.73 31.50
C GLU A 548 1.87 -20.45 32.12
N LYS A 549 2.06 -19.38 31.32
CA LYS A 549 2.68 -18.12 31.75
C LYS A 549 1.67 -17.01 32.05
N GLY A 550 0.38 -17.24 31.78
CA GLY A 550 -0.65 -16.23 31.92
C GLY A 550 -0.49 -15.10 30.89
N LEU A 551 -0.58 -13.85 31.34
CA LEU A 551 -0.53 -12.66 30.49
C LEU A 551 0.93 -12.21 30.28
N THR A 552 1.40 -12.25 29.03
CA THR A 552 2.75 -11.79 28.64
C THR A 552 2.66 -10.49 27.85
N PHE A 553 3.51 -9.52 28.20
CA PHE A 553 3.63 -8.24 27.50
C PHE A 553 4.85 -8.26 26.59
N HIS A 554 4.62 -8.02 25.30
CA HIS A 554 5.67 -7.86 24.31
C HIS A 554 5.94 -6.37 24.14
N MET A 555 6.97 -5.89 24.83
CA MET A 555 7.38 -4.49 24.82
C MET A 555 8.08 -4.13 23.51
N PRO A 556 7.99 -2.86 23.04
CA PRO A 556 8.82 -2.36 21.94
C PRO A 556 10.31 -2.68 22.16
N PRO A 557 11.02 -3.14 21.12
CA PRO A 557 12.44 -3.46 21.23
C PRO A 557 13.26 -2.19 21.57
N PRO A 558 14.37 -2.32 22.32
CA PRO A 558 15.25 -1.19 22.67
C PRO A 558 16.14 -0.75 21.50
N TYR A 559 15.84 -1.18 20.28
CA TYR A 559 16.54 -0.91 19.03
C TYR A 559 15.51 -0.78 17.90
N SER A 560 15.88 -0.12 16.81
CA SER A 560 14.96 0.05 15.68
C SER A 560 15.08 -1.09 14.68
N ILE A 561 13.95 -1.74 14.37
CA ILE A 561 13.86 -2.76 13.32
C ILE A 561 13.80 -2.06 11.96
N VAL A 562 14.97 -1.76 11.42
CA VAL A 562 15.20 -1.10 10.12
C VAL A 562 16.58 -1.50 9.63
N ILE A 563 16.84 -1.40 8.32
CA ILE A 563 18.21 -1.52 7.78
C ILE A 563 19.14 -0.56 8.54
N GLN A 564 20.25 -1.05 9.06
CA GLN A 564 21.26 -0.24 9.75
C GLN A 564 22.65 -0.43 9.15
N GLU A 565 23.38 0.67 9.08
CA GLU A 565 24.79 0.77 8.68
C GLU A 565 25.60 1.24 9.90
N SER A 566 26.58 0.44 10.33
CA SER A 566 27.41 0.73 11.50
C SER A 566 28.55 1.70 11.16
N GLU A 567 29.17 2.31 12.18
CA GLU A 567 30.37 3.16 11.99
C GLU A 567 31.55 2.39 11.38
N GLY A 568 31.58 1.07 11.54
CA GLY A 568 32.57 0.18 10.94
C GLY A 568 32.24 -0.25 9.50
N GLY A 569 31.09 0.20 8.96
CA GLY A 569 30.61 -0.20 7.64
C GLY A 569 29.91 -1.55 7.60
N SER A 570 29.55 -2.13 8.75
CA SER A 570 28.76 -3.36 8.82
C SER A 570 27.30 -3.07 8.51
N TRP A 571 26.62 -4.00 7.85
CA TRP A 571 25.22 -3.88 7.46
C TRP A 571 24.36 -4.93 8.15
N HIS A 572 23.22 -4.48 8.68
CA HIS A 572 22.19 -5.33 9.26
C HIS A 572 20.86 -5.06 8.57
N VAL A 573 20.33 -6.06 7.86
CA VAL A 573 19.09 -5.92 7.07
C VAL A 573 18.02 -6.86 7.64
N PRO A 574 16.93 -6.34 8.23
CA PRO A 574 15.85 -7.17 8.76
C PRO A 574 14.92 -7.67 7.65
N THR A 575 14.52 -8.94 7.72
CA THR A 575 13.45 -9.47 6.86
C THR A 575 12.08 -9.22 7.45
N VAL A 576 11.05 -9.10 6.61
CA VAL A 576 9.65 -9.05 7.03
C VAL A 576 9.21 -10.42 7.55
N THR A 577 8.70 -10.45 8.77
CA THR A 577 8.07 -11.63 9.39
C THR A 577 6.63 -11.30 9.75
N GLY A 578 5.71 -12.26 9.58
CA GLY A 578 4.27 -12.06 9.82
C GLY A 578 3.96 -11.74 11.28
N ASP A 579 4.34 -12.64 12.18
CA ASP A 579 4.32 -12.39 13.63
C ASP A 579 5.68 -12.73 14.25
N ASP A 580 6.43 -11.69 14.60
CA ASP A 580 7.74 -11.77 15.26
C ASP A 580 7.69 -12.46 16.63
N ILE A 581 6.51 -12.56 17.25
CA ILE A 581 6.34 -13.22 18.55
C ILE A 581 6.44 -14.74 18.37
N GLU A 582 5.83 -15.26 17.30
CA GLU A 582 5.82 -16.69 17.02
C GLU A 582 7.08 -17.13 16.27
N ASN A 583 7.60 -16.28 15.38
CA ASN A 583 8.75 -16.58 14.54
C ASN A 583 9.85 -15.54 14.74
N PRO A 584 11.03 -15.93 15.28
CA PRO A 584 12.15 -15.03 15.43
C PRO A 584 12.54 -14.40 14.09
N ARG A 585 12.54 -13.06 14.05
CA ARG A 585 12.86 -12.29 12.86
C ARG A 585 14.31 -12.54 12.44
N GLN A 586 14.49 -12.88 11.16
CA GLN A 586 15.80 -13.08 10.57
C GLN A 586 16.40 -11.77 10.08
N TRP A 587 17.72 -11.70 10.12
CA TRP A 587 18.52 -10.57 9.69
C TRP A 587 19.66 -11.04 8.80
N VAL A 588 20.00 -10.27 7.76
CA VAL A 588 21.27 -10.41 7.06
C VAL A 588 22.31 -9.57 7.79
N CYS A 589 23.37 -10.21 8.27
CA CYS A 589 24.55 -9.56 8.83
C CYS A 589 25.69 -9.64 7.82
N ALA A 590 26.10 -8.49 7.27
CA ALA A 590 27.24 -8.36 6.38
C ALA A 590 28.34 -7.53 7.05
N THR A 591 29.50 -8.14 7.28
CA THR A 591 30.66 -7.53 7.95
C THR A 591 31.92 -7.72 7.10
N ARG A 592 32.89 -6.81 7.18
CA ARG A 592 34.21 -7.03 6.55
C ARG A 592 35.06 -7.96 7.40
N ALA A 593 35.80 -8.87 6.79
CA ALA A 593 36.65 -9.83 7.50
C ALA A 593 37.73 -9.20 8.40
N SER A 594 38.10 -7.93 8.16
CA SER A 594 39.08 -7.18 8.96
C SER A 594 38.46 -6.34 10.07
N ALA A 595 37.13 -6.33 10.24
CA ALA A 595 36.43 -5.51 11.22
C ALA A 595 36.37 -6.17 12.62
N SER A 596 37.40 -6.94 13.01
CA SER A 596 37.62 -7.25 14.42
C SER A 596 38.14 -5.98 15.11
N VAL A 597 37.21 -5.08 15.44
CA VAL A 597 37.51 -3.92 16.28
C VAL A 597 37.96 -4.47 17.64
N ALA A 598 39.25 -4.30 17.93
CA ALA A 598 39.82 -4.56 19.25
C ALA A 598 39.01 -3.81 20.33
N PRO A 599 38.80 -4.40 21.52
CA PRO A 599 38.06 -3.73 22.58
C PRO A 599 38.76 -2.42 22.94
N PRO A 600 38.03 -1.30 23.15
CA PRO A 600 38.66 -0.04 23.47
C PRO A 600 39.39 -0.16 24.81
N SER A 601 40.69 0.13 24.78
CA SER A 601 41.55 0.22 25.95
C SER A 601 40.96 1.21 26.96
N THR A 602 40.77 0.74 28.18
CA THR A 602 40.39 1.52 29.36
C THR A 602 41.43 2.59 29.67
N LYS A 603 41.21 3.84 29.23
CA LYS A 603 41.78 5.02 29.89
C LYS A 603 40.71 6.09 30.05
N GLY A 604 40.52 6.48 31.30
CA GLY A 604 39.37 7.25 31.78
C GLY A 604 39.23 8.64 31.16
N SER A 605 37.98 8.99 30.89
CA SER A 605 37.52 10.36 30.78
C SER A 605 36.25 10.50 31.61
N THR A 606 36.31 11.42 32.56
CA THR A 606 35.22 11.86 33.45
C THR A 606 33.93 12.16 32.68
N PRO A 607 32.74 11.86 33.23
CA PRO A 607 31.47 12.14 32.56
C PRO A 607 31.20 13.64 32.56
N SER A 608 31.18 14.26 31.38
CA SER A 608 30.63 15.60 31.21
C SER A 608 29.11 15.54 31.26
N THR A 609 28.53 16.09 32.31
CA THR A 609 27.11 16.36 32.47
C THR A 609 26.67 17.39 31.42
N LYS A 610 26.04 16.93 30.33
CA LYS A 610 25.12 17.75 29.53
C LYS A 610 23.85 16.95 29.28
N GLY A 611 22.73 17.51 29.76
CA GLY A 611 21.43 16.86 29.80
C GLY A 611 20.87 16.60 28.41
N SER A 612 20.81 15.32 28.03
CA SER A 612 19.96 14.81 26.97
C SER A 612 18.51 14.72 27.48
N ASN A 613 17.57 15.39 26.81
CA ASN A 613 16.14 15.21 27.04
C ASN A 613 15.70 13.82 26.52
N ILE A 614 15.95 12.78 27.32
CA ILE A 614 15.48 11.42 27.07
C ILE A 614 13.94 11.41 27.18
N SER A 615 13.26 10.79 26.20
CA SER A 615 11.80 10.71 26.16
C SER A 615 11.23 9.95 27.37
N LEU A 616 9.98 10.23 27.76
CA LEU A 616 9.31 9.57 28.89
C LEU A 616 9.17 8.05 28.64
N ALA A 617 8.95 7.64 27.38
CA ALA A 617 8.91 6.24 26.97
C ALA A 617 10.27 5.54 27.14
N GLU A 618 11.39 6.19 26.80
CA GLU A 618 12.74 5.62 27.01
C GLU A 618 13.16 5.59 28.47
N LYS A 619 12.79 6.60 29.27
CA LYS A 619 12.97 6.58 30.73
C LYS A 619 12.16 5.44 31.37
N THR A 620 11.00 5.14 30.81
CA THR A 620 10.14 4.02 31.19
C THR A 620 10.82 2.69 30.83
N LEU A 621 11.21 2.49 29.57
CA LEU A 621 11.91 1.29 29.08
C LEU A 621 13.21 0.98 29.87
N ARG A 622 14.03 2.00 30.19
CA ARG A 622 15.28 1.78 30.94
C ARG A 622 15.07 1.42 32.41
N LYS A 623 14.00 1.90 33.06
CA LYS A 623 13.68 1.51 34.45
C LYS A 623 12.99 0.14 34.53
N LEU A 624 12.29 -0.27 33.48
CA LEU A 624 11.58 -1.55 33.39
C LEU A 624 12.51 -2.77 33.40
N LYS A 625 13.71 -2.68 32.81
CA LYS A 625 14.67 -3.80 32.78
C LYS A 625 15.36 -4.09 34.12
N LEU A 626 15.46 -3.11 35.01
CA LEU A 626 16.11 -3.29 36.32
C LEU A 626 15.24 -4.09 37.31
N SER A 627 13.93 -4.22 37.05
CA SER A 627 13.01 -5.01 37.88
C SER A 627 12.91 -6.48 37.48
N ASP A 628 13.17 -6.85 36.22
CA ASP A 628 13.09 -8.25 35.77
C ASP A 628 14.36 -9.06 36.09
N SER A 629 15.50 -8.42 36.35
CA SER A 629 16.73 -9.12 36.81
C SER A 629 16.74 -9.43 38.31
N ARG A 630 15.64 -9.16 39.03
CA ARG A 630 15.46 -9.44 40.47
C ARG A 630 14.06 -9.99 40.75
N SER A 631 13.71 -11.11 40.11
CA SER A 631 12.59 -11.96 40.52
C SER A 631 12.90 -13.41 40.23
#